data_AF-A0A0T9N2H7-F1
#
_entry.id   AF-A0A0T9N2H7-F1
#
_cell.length_a   1.000
_cell.length_b   1.000
_cell.length_c   1.000
_cell.angle_alpha   90.00
_cell.angle_beta   90.00
_cell.angle_gamma   90.00
#
_symmetry.space_group_name_H-M   'P 1'
#
loop_
_entity.id
_entity.type
_entity.pdbx_description
1 polymer ?
#
loop_
_entity_poly.entity_id
_entity_poly.type
_entity_poly.pdbx_seq_one_letter_code
_entity_poly.pdbx_strand_id
1 'polypeptide(L)' 'MFVKPMTGRAVRDPVKGTFLPESGAEVPDNPFWHRRIQDGDVVQVTVKTAKPAF' A
#
# COMPACT_ATOMS: atom_id res chain seq x y z
N MET A 1 -4.73 0.36 -4.97
CA MET A 1 -3.77 1.40 -4.54
C MET A 1 -2.38 0.78 -4.44
N PHE A 2 -1.32 1.50 -4.79
CA PHE A 2 0.05 1.00 -4.58
C PHE A 2 0.56 1.52 -3.24
N VAL A 3 1.04 0.63 -2.37
CA VAL A 3 1.63 1.02 -1.09
C VAL A 3 3.00 0.38 -0.92
N LYS A 4 3.91 1.11 -0.29
CA LYS A 4 5.24 0.64 0.09
C LYS A 4 5.30 0.54 1.60
N PRO A 5 5.75 -0.58 2.19
CA PRO A 5 6.02 -0.62 3.61
C PRO A 5 7.18 0.33 3.93
N MET A 6 7.16 0.94 5.12
CA MET A 6 8.30 1.75 5.56
C MET A 6 9.52 0.85 5.79
N THR A 7 10.72 1.31 5.44
CA THR A 7 11.96 0.56 5.65
C THR A 7 12.08 0.14 7.12
N GLY A 8 12.22 -1.16 7.36
CA GLY A 8 12.24 -1.75 8.71
C GLY A 8 10.86 -2.13 9.29
N ARG A 9 9.76 -1.89 8.56
CA ARG A 9 8.41 -2.39 8.89
C ARG A 9 8.01 -3.53 7.96
N ALA A 10 7.56 -4.64 8.55
CA ALA A 10 6.99 -5.75 7.81
C ALA A 10 5.46 -5.74 7.95
N VAL A 11 4.76 -5.30 6.90
CA VAL A 11 3.28 -5.28 6.88
C VAL A 11 2.79 -6.49 6.11
N ARG A 12 1.97 -7.34 6.77
CA ARG A 12 1.29 -8.45 6.10
C ARG A 12 0.07 -7.93 5.36
N ASP A 13 -0.06 -8.35 4.11
CA ASP A 13 -1.29 -8.22 3.36
C ASP A 13 -2.33 -9.21 3.93
N PRO A 14 -3.50 -8.75 4.41
CA PRO A 14 -4.54 -9.63 4.94
C PRO A 14 -5.15 -10.53 3.85
N VAL A 15 -5.06 -10.14 2.58
CA VAL A 15 -5.63 -10.89 1.45
C VAL A 15 -4.64 -11.93 0.93
N LYS A 16 -3.39 -11.53 0.70
CA LYS A 16 -2.35 -12.45 0.19
C LYS A 16 -1.68 -13.27 1.28
N GLY A 17 -1.81 -12.87 2.55
CA GLY A 17 -1.14 -13.50 3.68
C GLY A 17 0.38 -13.33 3.70
N THR A 18 0.95 -12.65 2.70
CA THR A 18 2.39 -12.41 2.51
C THR A 18 2.77 -11.01 2.98
N PHE A 19 4.06 -10.84 3.31
CA PHE A 19 4.60 -9.53 3.61
C PHE A 19 4.73 -8.70 2.34
N LEU A 20 4.46 -7.40 2.45
CA LEU A 20 4.76 -6.50 1.34
C LEU A 20 6.26 -6.44 1.10
N PRO A 21 6.69 -6.51 -0.16
CA PRO A 21 8.08 -6.28 -0.50
C PRO A 21 8.44 -4.80 -0.23
N GLU A 22 9.71 -4.51 0.03
CA GLU A 22 10.19 -3.14 0.24
C GLU A 22 9.97 -2.24 -0.99
N SER A 23 9.91 -2.84 -2.18
CA SER A 23 9.54 -2.14 -3.43
C SER A 23 8.07 -1.68 -3.45
N GLY A 24 7.24 -2.21 -2.55
CA GLY A 24 5.79 -2.05 -2.48
C GLY A 24 5.01 -3.00 -3.36
N ALA A 25 3.71 -3.04 -3.10
CA ALA A 25 2.78 -3.86 -3.85
C ALA A 25 1.50 -3.08 -4.15
N GLU A 26 0.84 -3.53 -5.20
CA GLU A 26 -0.55 -3.15 -5.45
C GLU A 26 -1.47 -3.93 -4.51
N VAL A 27 -2.23 -3.17 -3.73
CA VAL A 27 -3.15 -3.64 -2.70
C VAL A 27 -4.55 -3.05 -2.95
N PRO A 28 -5.62 -3.71 -2.51
CA PRO A 28 -6.97 -3.16 -2.64
C PRO A 28 -7.12 -1.85 -1.85
N ASP A 29 -7.90 -0.91 -2.37
CA ASP A 29 -8.22 0.32 -1.65
C ASP A 29 -9.31 0.03 -0.60
N ASN A 30 -8.87 -0.25 0.63
CA ASN A 30 -9.72 -0.72 1.73
C ASN A 30 -9.32 -0.01 3.03
N PRO A 31 -10.22 0.16 4.03
CA PRO A 31 -9.93 0.89 5.27
C PRO A 31 -8.71 0.34 6.04
N PHE A 32 -8.39 -0.95 5.86
CA PHE A 32 -7.18 -1.55 6.41
C PHE A 32 -5.89 -0.82 5.98
N TRP A 33 -5.77 -0.51 4.69
CA TRP A 33 -4.59 0.16 4.14
C TRP A 33 -4.58 1.65 4.48
N HIS A 34 -5.73 2.31 4.48
CA HIS A 34 -5.87 3.69 4.97
C HIS A 34 -5.38 3.82 6.42
N ARG A 35 -5.77 2.87 7.28
CA ARG A 35 -5.31 2.84 8.67
C ARG A 35 -3.80 2.64 8.76
N ARG A 36 -3.22 1.73 7.98
CA ARG A 36 -1.76 1.52 7.93
C ARG A 36 -0.99 2.73 7.42
N ILE A 37 -1.59 3.55 6.57
CA ILE A 37 -1.01 4.83 6.14
C ILE A 37 -1.03 5.84 7.28
N GLN A 38 -2.14 5.95 8.01
CA GLN A 38 -2.25 6.83 9.17
C GLN A 38 -1.29 6.41 10.31
N ASP A 39 -1.13 5.10 10.53
CA ASP A 39 -0.18 4.55 11.51
C ASP A 39 1.29 4.77 11.08
N GLY A 40 1.54 5.15 9.81
CA GLY A 40 2.88 5.31 9.25
C GLY A 40 3.60 4.00 8.96
N ASP A 41 2.89 2.87 9.01
CA ASP A 41 3.42 1.54 8.70
C ASP A 41 3.66 1.35 7.19
N VAL A 42 2.81 1.96 6.36
CA VAL A 42 2.96 1.97 4.90
C VAL A 42 2.78 3.37 4.34
N VAL A 43 3.42 3.64 3.22
CA VAL A 43 3.29 4.88 2.45
C VAL A 43 2.53 4.56 1.18
N GLN A 44 1.45 5.30 0.94
CA GLN A 44 0.77 5.23 -0.35
C GLN A 44 1.65 5.86 -1.43
N VAL A 45 1.99 5.07 -2.43
CA VAL A 45 2.61 5.58 -3.64
C VAL A 45 1.52 5.73 -4.67
N THR A 46 1.15 6.97 -4.91
CA THR A 46 0.36 7.33 -6.08
C THR A 46 1.23 7.06 -7.31
N VAL A 47 1.14 5.86 -7.88
CA VAL A 47 1.30 5.74 -9.33
C VAL A 47 0.17 6.59 -9.90
N LYS A 48 0.51 7.80 -10.36
CA LYS A 48 -0.41 8.65 -11.11
C LYS A 48 -0.72 7.92 -12.41
N THR A 49 -1.58 6.91 -12.37
CA THR A 49 -2.40 6.59 -13.53
C THR A 49 -3.31 7.77 -13.67
N ALA A 50 -2.86 8.73 -14.48
CA ALA A 50 -3.68 9.76 -15.06
C ALA A 50 -4.97 9.09 -15.51
N LYS A 51 -6.04 9.38 -14.77
CA LYS A 51 -7.41 9.11 -15.19
C LYS A 51 -7.52 9.67 -16.62
N PRO A 52 -7.78 8.87 -17.67
CA PRO A 52 -8.09 9.48 -18.95
C PRO A 52 -9.38 10.25 -18.70
N ALA A 53 -9.27 11.58 -18.71
CA ALA A 53 -10.44 12.45 -18.73
C ALA A 53 -11.17 12.14 -20.04
N PHE A 54 -12.41 11.70 -19.90
CA PHE A 54 -13.34 11.45 -20.99
C PHE A 54 -13.88 12.78 -21.52
#